data_AF-A0A919PZT1-F1
#
_entry.id   AF-A0A919PZT1-F1
#
_cell.length_a   1.000
_cell.length_b   1.000
_cell.length_c   1.000
_cell.angle_alpha   90.00
_cell.angle_beta   90.00
_cell.angle_gamma   90.00
#
_symmetry.space_group_name_H-M   'P 1'
#
loop_
_entity.id
_entity.type
_entity.pdbx_description
1 polymer ?
#
loop_
_entity_poly.entity_id
_entity_poly.type
_entity_poly.pdbx_seq_one_letter_code
_entity_poly.pdbx_strand_id
1 'polypeptide(L)'
;MSKRQRDSREYARRMRMIQERTTARKGRMRRATAAIATVLVVFAVMIVAKLGGAGGGGGGEPASPFPTGAAAAAIVAQLTSVPPSVLDQVGTGSAAGPGSAATLPKAISGQEVLTDGGKPLVLYVGAEYCPFCAAQRWPVVVALSRFGTFSGLTITASASDDVYPNTPTVSFHGSTYTSDVLTFQGVETSSRTRKGGSYTPLDQLTAQQAQLVQKFNAPPYVDAKSAGSIPFIDFANQAVAGGASFSPQLLAGMTAEQVTAALADPNSEITKAIAGNANAITAVLCKITGGKPANVCTTPAATAFQGKV
;
A
#
# COMPACT_ATOMS: atom_id res chain seq x y z
N MET A 1 38.84 46.93 32.23
CA MET A 1 37.71 46.19 31.60
C MET A 1 37.29 45.07 32.53
N SER A 2 36.02 45.02 32.94
CA SER A 2 35.54 44.00 33.89
C SER A 2 35.36 42.63 33.22
N LYS A 3 35.45 41.54 33.99
CA LYS A 3 35.29 40.15 33.52
C LYS A 3 34.02 39.95 32.69
N ARG A 4 32.91 40.60 33.10
CA ARG A 4 31.62 40.61 32.38
C ARG A 4 31.67 41.24 30.99
N GLN A 5 32.57 42.19 30.73
CA GLN A 5 32.74 42.81 29.41
C GLN A 5 33.56 41.94 28.44
N ARG A 6 34.34 40.98 28.95
CA ARG A 6 35.11 40.03 28.11
C ARG A 6 34.21 38.88 27.66
N ASP A 7 33.40 38.34 28.58
CA ASP A 7 32.47 37.24 28.32
C ASP A 7 31.37 37.65 27.30
N SER A 8 30.87 38.89 27.37
CA SER A 8 29.87 39.40 26.42
C SER A 8 30.42 39.57 25.00
N ARG A 9 31.70 39.92 24.86
CA ARG A 9 32.38 40.05 23.55
C ARG A 9 32.67 38.68 22.93
N GLU A 10 32.99 37.68 23.75
CA GLU A 10 33.20 36.31 23.28
C GLU A 10 31.90 35.62 22.86
N TYR A 11 30.82 35.83 23.61
CA TYR A 11 29.47 35.37 23.25
C TYR A 11 28.99 35.98 21.93
N ALA A 12 29.18 37.29 21.73
CA ALA A 12 28.83 37.98 20.49
C ALA A 12 29.63 37.47 19.27
N ARG A 13 30.90 37.10 19.44
CA ARG A 13 31.72 36.50 18.38
C ARG A 13 31.26 35.09 18.00
N ARG A 14 30.92 34.25 18.99
CA ARG A 14 30.39 32.89 18.75
C ARG A 14 29.02 32.93 18.05
N MET A 15 28.15 33.87 18.41
CA MET A 15 26.84 34.05 17.76
C MET A 15 26.95 34.49 16.30
N ARG A 16 27.89 35.38 15.96
CA ARG A 16 28.13 35.79 14.56
C ARG A 16 28.58 34.62 13.67
N MET A 17 29.45 33.75 14.16
CA MET A 17 29.89 32.55 13.41
C MET A 17 28.76 31.53 13.19
N ILE A 18 27.82 31.39 14.13
CA ILE A 18 26.63 30.52 13.98
C ILE A 18 25.66 31.12 12.94
N GLN A 19 25.54 32.45 12.90
CA GLN A 19 24.68 33.15 11.94
C GLN A 19 25.25 33.12 10.51
N GLU A 20 26.58 33.18 10.35
CA GLU A 20 27.25 33.03 9.04
C GLU A 20 27.13 31.61 8.47
N ARG A 21 27.15 30.57 9.32
CA ARG A 21 26.93 29.18 8.89
C ARG A 21 25.49 28.89 8.46
N THR A 22 24.51 29.63 8.97
CA THR A 22 23.09 29.49 8.58
C THR A 22 22.73 30.27 7.32
N THR A 23 23.42 31.37 7.02
CA THR A 23 23.24 32.13 5.76
C THR A 23 23.93 31.45 4.57
N ALA A 24 25.11 30.82 4.76
CA ALA A 24 25.79 30.06 3.72
C ALA A 24 24.97 28.84 3.23
N ARG A 25 24.17 28.21 4.12
CA ARG A 25 23.28 27.09 3.77
C ARG A 25 22.04 27.52 2.99
N LYS A 26 21.62 28.79 3.11
CA LYS A 26 20.44 29.35 2.41
C LYS A 26 20.72 29.79 0.97
N GLY A 27 21.98 30.00 0.58
CA GLY A 27 22.35 30.38 -0.80
C GLY A 27 22.25 29.23 -1.81
N ARG A 28 22.52 27.98 -1.39
CA ARG A 28 22.47 26.80 -2.27
C ARG A 28 21.05 26.21 -2.42
N MET A 29 20.11 26.61 -1.55
CA MET A 29 18.75 26.08 -1.49
C MET A 29 17.71 26.96 -2.22
N ARG A 30 18.07 28.19 -2.61
CA ARG A 30 17.16 29.15 -3.27
C ARG A 30 16.87 28.88 -4.74
N ARG A 31 17.65 28.02 -5.42
CA ARG A 31 17.37 27.62 -6.82
C ARG A 31 16.46 26.39 -6.93
N ALA A 32 16.18 25.69 -5.83
CA ALA A 32 15.25 24.56 -5.79
C ALA A 32 13.84 24.94 -5.27
N THR A 33 13.67 26.11 -4.67
CA THR A 33 12.41 26.51 -4.00
C THR A 33 11.36 27.14 -4.93
N ALA A 34 11.70 27.52 -6.16
CA ALA A 34 10.73 28.14 -7.08
C ALA A 34 9.84 27.11 -7.81
N ALA A 35 10.27 25.85 -7.94
CA ALA A 35 9.45 24.78 -8.53
C ALA A 35 8.56 24.06 -7.49
N ILE A 36 9.00 23.99 -6.23
CA ILE A 36 8.30 23.29 -5.14
C ILE A 36 7.15 24.11 -4.56
N ALA A 37 7.27 25.45 -4.53
CA ALA A 37 6.19 26.32 -4.06
C ALA A 37 4.97 26.26 -4.99
N THR A 38 5.18 26.12 -6.30
CA THR A 38 4.10 26.07 -7.28
C THR A 38 3.28 24.78 -7.15
N VAL A 39 3.92 23.64 -6.93
CA VAL A 39 3.23 22.34 -6.75
C VAL A 39 2.46 22.29 -5.44
N LEU A 40 3.01 22.83 -4.34
CA LEU A 40 2.32 22.90 -3.05
C LEU A 40 1.14 23.89 -3.07
N VAL A 41 1.25 24.99 -3.82
CA VAL A 41 0.14 25.95 -3.99
C VAL A 41 -0.96 25.32 -4.85
N VAL A 42 -0.64 24.58 -5.91
CA VAL A 42 -1.64 23.84 -6.69
C VAL A 42 -2.33 22.76 -5.82
N PHE A 43 -1.58 22.03 -5.01
CA PHE A 43 -2.13 21.06 -4.06
C PHE A 43 -3.05 21.71 -3.02
N ALA A 44 -2.64 22.83 -2.42
CA ALA A 44 -3.43 23.54 -1.43
C ALA A 44 -4.70 24.17 -2.03
N VAL A 45 -4.62 24.70 -3.25
CA VAL A 45 -5.77 25.26 -3.97
C VAL A 45 -6.77 24.16 -4.35
N MET A 46 -6.32 22.96 -4.75
CA MET A 46 -7.22 21.83 -5.02
C MET A 46 -7.92 21.30 -3.76
N ILE A 47 -7.25 21.31 -2.61
CA ILE A 47 -7.85 20.92 -1.33
C ILE A 47 -8.93 21.93 -0.89
N VAL A 48 -8.67 23.24 -1.04
CA VAL A 48 -9.65 24.28 -0.68
C VAL A 48 -10.83 24.32 -1.67
N ALA A 49 -10.58 24.13 -2.97
CA ALA A 49 -11.64 24.09 -3.98
C ALA A 49 -12.60 22.89 -3.83
N LYS A 50 -12.17 21.80 -3.17
CA LYS A 50 -13.02 20.61 -2.92
C LYS A 50 -13.72 20.61 -1.55
N LEU A 51 -13.28 21.42 -0.59
CA LEU A 51 -13.97 21.58 0.70
C LEU A 51 -15.17 22.55 0.64
N GLY A 52 -15.30 23.34 -0.43
CA GLY A 52 -16.47 24.19 -0.70
C GLY A 52 -17.65 23.50 -1.40
N GLY A 53 -17.53 22.21 -1.72
CA GLY A 53 -18.51 21.45 -2.51
C GLY A 53 -19.16 20.30 -1.74
N ALA A 54 -19.56 20.51 -0.48
CA ALA A 54 -20.46 19.60 0.21
C ALA A 54 -21.91 20.05 -0.03
N GLY A 55 -22.49 19.63 -1.16
CA GLY A 55 -23.90 19.83 -1.52
C GLY A 55 -24.36 18.62 -2.33
N GLY A 56 -25.40 17.94 -1.85
CA GLY A 56 -25.73 16.57 -2.23
C GLY A 56 -26.40 16.35 -3.59
N GLY A 57 -26.56 15.06 -3.89
CA GLY A 57 -27.62 14.52 -4.75
C GLY A 57 -27.28 14.31 -6.24
N GLY A 58 -27.10 13.04 -6.62
CA GLY A 58 -27.52 12.54 -7.93
C GLY A 58 -26.45 12.48 -9.03
N GLY A 59 -26.21 11.26 -9.53
CA GLY A 59 -25.53 11.01 -10.81
C GLY A 59 -24.03 10.75 -10.67
N GLY A 60 -23.66 9.57 -10.19
CA GLY A 60 -22.28 9.09 -10.27
C GLY A 60 -21.88 8.91 -11.74
N GLU A 61 -21.24 9.92 -12.30
CA GLU A 61 -20.58 9.87 -13.60
C GLU A 61 -19.56 8.71 -13.58
N PRO A 62 -19.48 7.88 -14.64
CA PRO A 62 -18.51 6.79 -14.68
C PRO A 62 -17.11 7.40 -14.55
N ALA A 63 -16.31 6.85 -13.63
CA ALA A 63 -14.86 7.06 -13.69
C ALA A 63 -14.44 6.84 -15.15
N SER A 64 -13.71 7.80 -15.75
CA SER A 64 -13.24 7.71 -17.13
C SER A 64 -12.77 6.28 -17.42
N PRO A 65 -13.05 5.73 -18.62
CA PRO A 65 -12.76 4.33 -18.90
C PRO A 65 -11.33 4.00 -18.47
N PHE A 66 -11.18 2.92 -17.69
CA PHE A 66 -9.87 2.56 -17.16
C PHE A 66 -8.89 2.39 -18.31
N PRO A 67 -7.61 2.75 -18.11
CA PRO A 67 -6.58 2.47 -19.09
C PRO A 67 -6.65 1.00 -19.52
N THR A 68 -6.56 0.77 -20.83
CA THR A 68 -6.50 -0.57 -21.44
C THR A 68 -5.27 -0.67 -22.35
N GLY A 69 -4.97 -1.88 -22.84
CA GLY A 69 -3.86 -2.11 -23.77
C GLY A 69 -2.51 -1.64 -23.22
N ALA A 70 -1.76 -0.88 -24.02
CA ALA A 70 -0.41 -0.44 -23.67
C ALA A 70 -0.35 0.44 -22.41
N ALA A 71 -1.35 1.30 -22.18
CA ALA A 71 -1.39 2.16 -21.00
C ALA A 71 -1.58 1.34 -19.72
N ALA A 72 -2.49 0.35 -19.74
CA ALA A 72 -2.65 -0.58 -18.63
C ALA A 72 -1.37 -1.39 -18.38
N ALA A 73 -0.73 -1.89 -19.44
CA ALA A 73 0.51 -2.64 -19.35
C ALA A 73 1.64 -1.82 -18.72
N ALA A 74 1.76 -0.54 -19.06
CA ALA A 74 2.76 0.35 -18.45
C ALA A 74 2.52 0.57 -16.96
N ILE A 75 1.27 0.75 -16.53
CA ILE A 75 0.90 0.88 -15.11
C ILE A 75 1.23 -0.41 -14.36
N VAL A 76 0.84 -1.57 -14.89
CA VAL A 76 1.15 -2.88 -14.28
C VAL A 76 2.67 -3.12 -14.23
N ALA A 77 3.41 -2.75 -15.26
CA ALA A 77 4.86 -2.87 -15.27
C ALA A 77 5.49 -2.04 -14.15
N GLN A 78 5.11 -0.76 -14.01
CA GLN A 78 5.61 0.09 -12.91
C GLN A 78 5.26 -0.47 -11.53
N LEU A 79 4.04 -0.99 -11.35
CA LEU A 79 3.59 -1.58 -10.10
C LEU A 79 4.37 -2.84 -9.72
N THR A 80 4.67 -3.69 -10.71
CA THR A 80 5.35 -4.98 -10.49
C THR A 80 6.87 -4.86 -10.47
N SER A 81 7.42 -3.68 -10.79
CA SER A 81 8.86 -3.41 -10.85
C SER A 81 9.34 -2.30 -9.90
N VAL A 82 8.73 -2.16 -8.72
CA VAL A 82 9.19 -1.19 -7.70
C VAL A 82 10.67 -1.49 -7.36
N PRO A 83 11.59 -0.52 -7.45
CA PRO A 83 13.00 -0.79 -7.22
C PRO A 83 13.28 -1.30 -5.81
N PRO A 84 14.13 -2.34 -5.64
CA PRO A 84 14.51 -2.84 -4.31
C PRO A 84 15.07 -1.75 -3.39
N SER A 85 15.82 -0.78 -3.94
CA SER A 85 16.35 0.35 -3.19
C SER A 85 15.27 1.25 -2.58
N VAL A 86 14.12 1.41 -3.24
CA VAL A 86 12.97 2.15 -2.70
C VAL A 86 12.38 1.38 -1.52
N LEU A 87 12.16 0.07 -1.68
CA LEU A 87 11.64 -0.80 -0.62
C LEU A 87 12.57 -0.81 0.60
N ASP A 88 13.88 -0.93 0.38
CA ASP A 88 14.87 -0.93 1.44
C ASP A 88 14.95 0.43 2.16
N GLN A 89 14.87 1.54 1.41
CA GLN A 89 14.87 2.88 2.00
C GLN A 89 13.60 3.18 2.81
N VAL A 90 12.43 2.69 2.36
CA VAL A 90 11.17 2.85 3.11
C VAL A 90 11.21 2.04 4.41
N GLY A 91 11.79 0.84 4.41
CA GLY A 91 11.85 -0.03 5.59
C GLY A 91 10.45 -0.34 6.12
N THR A 92 10.14 0.04 7.37
CA THR A 92 8.78 -0.12 7.93
C THR A 92 7.79 0.92 7.41
N GLY A 93 8.26 2.02 6.83
CA GLY A 93 7.46 3.18 6.45
C GLY A 93 6.70 3.83 7.61
N SER A 94 5.80 4.75 7.26
CA SER A 94 4.59 5.05 8.04
C SER A 94 3.54 4.04 7.57
N ALA A 95 3.62 2.77 7.98
CA ALA A 95 2.85 1.69 7.38
C ALA A 95 1.33 1.99 7.23
N ALA A 96 0.74 2.86 8.06
CA ALA A 96 -0.67 3.24 7.95
C ALA A 96 -0.94 4.56 7.20
N GLY A 97 0.09 5.33 6.86
CA GLY A 97 0.00 6.77 6.59
C GLY A 97 -0.12 7.61 7.89
N PRO A 98 -0.22 8.95 7.77
CA PRO A 98 -0.37 9.83 8.94
C PRO A 98 -1.66 9.55 9.72
N GLY A 99 -1.54 9.38 11.05
CA GLY A 99 -2.68 9.35 11.97
C GLY A 99 -3.49 8.04 12.00
N SER A 100 -3.01 6.95 11.41
CA SER A 100 -3.66 5.63 11.46
C SER A 100 -2.71 4.55 12.00
N ALA A 101 -3.25 3.45 12.50
CA ALA A 101 -2.48 2.23 12.80
C ALA A 101 -2.58 1.28 11.59
N ALA A 102 -1.46 0.65 11.22
CA ALA A 102 -1.46 -0.27 10.09
C ALA A 102 -2.03 -1.61 10.53
N THR A 103 -2.92 -2.18 9.73
CA THR A 103 -3.29 -3.59 9.84
C THR A 103 -2.13 -4.42 9.29
N LEU A 104 -1.30 -4.96 10.18
CA LEU A 104 -0.18 -5.84 9.80
C LEU A 104 -0.61 -7.30 9.81
N PRO A 105 0.04 -8.17 9.02
CA PRO A 105 -0.12 -9.61 9.16
C PRO A 105 0.16 -10.06 10.60
N LYS A 106 -0.72 -10.90 11.15
CA LYS A 106 -0.59 -11.49 12.48
C LYS A 106 -0.22 -12.96 12.34
N ALA A 107 0.91 -13.35 12.93
CA ALA A 107 1.33 -14.74 12.99
C ALA A 107 0.28 -15.63 13.69
N ILE A 108 0.11 -16.83 13.14
CA ILE A 108 -0.71 -17.88 13.71
C ILE A 108 0.21 -19.03 14.14
N SER A 109 -0.09 -19.65 15.28
CA SER A 109 0.63 -20.82 15.80
C SER A 109 -0.20 -22.09 15.73
N GLY A 110 0.48 -23.24 15.68
CA GLY A 110 -0.14 -24.57 15.77
C GLY A 110 -0.98 -24.98 14.55
N GLN A 111 -0.79 -24.34 13.40
CA GLN A 111 -1.45 -24.73 12.15
C GLN A 111 -0.45 -25.39 11.20
N GLU A 112 -0.90 -26.41 10.49
CA GLU A 112 -0.17 -26.96 9.36
C GLU A 112 -0.07 -25.92 8.23
N VAL A 113 1.07 -25.92 7.54
CA VAL A 113 1.31 -25.03 6.41
C VAL A 113 0.34 -25.40 5.28
N LEU A 114 -0.52 -24.47 4.89
CA LEU A 114 -1.38 -24.64 3.73
C LEU A 114 -0.52 -24.61 2.46
N THR A 115 -0.65 -25.65 1.64
CA THR A 115 0.08 -25.77 0.39
C THR A 115 -0.83 -26.05 -0.79
N ASP A 116 -0.39 -25.64 -1.97
CA ASP A 116 -0.97 -25.98 -3.26
C ASP A 116 0.17 -26.32 -4.23
N GLY A 117 0.12 -27.49 -4.85
CA GLY A 117 1.23 -28.02 -5.65
C GLY A 117 2.55 -28.14 -4.89
N GLY A 118 2.51 -28.41 -3.58
CA GLY A 118 3.69 -28.54 -2.72
C GLY A 118 4.37 -27.22 -2.33
N LYS A 119 3.79 -26.08 -2.70
CA LYS A 119 4.29 -24.75 -2.33
C LYS A 119 3.33 -24.07 -1.33
N PRO A 120 3.83 -23.24 -0.40
CA PRO A 120 2.97 -22.44 0.48
C PRO A 120 1.95 -21.63 -0.33
N LEU A 121 0.67 -21.72 0.05
CA LEU A 121 -0.41 -21.01 -0.62
C LEU A 121 -0.77 -19.72 0.11
N VAL A 122 -0.74 -18.61 -0.62
CA VAL A 122 -1.28 -17.32 -0.17
C VAL A 122 -2.65 -17.12 -0.79
N LEU A 123 -3.68 -16.97 0.03
CA LEU A 123 -5.05 -16.70 -0.39
C LEU A 123 -5.41 -15.25 -0.09
N TYR A 124 -5.85 -14.51 -1.09
CA TYR A 124 -6.50 -13.21 -0.93
C TYR A 124 -7.99 -13.34 -1.26
N VAL A 125 -8.86 -12.75 -0.43
CA VAL A 125 -10.30 -12.66 -0.66
C VAL A 125 -10.74 -11.21 -0.54
N GLY A 126 -11.34 -10.71 -1.62
CA GLY A 126 -11.84 -9.35 -1.70
C GLY A 126 -13.06 -9.23 -2.62
N ALA A 127 -13.38 -7.98 -2.95
CA ALA A 127 -14.34 -7.63 -3.98
C ALA A 127 -13.93 -6.33 -4.64
N GLU A 128 -14.19 -6.18 -5.94
CA GLU A 128 -13.84 -4.98 -6.68
C GLU A 128 -14.58 -3.74 -6.16
N TYR A 129 -15.80 -3.88 -5.65
CA TYR A 129 -16.54 -2.73 -5.09
C TYR A 129 -15.88 -2.12 -3.86
N CYS A 130 -15.12 -2.91 -3.10
CA CYS A 130 -14.66 -2.60 -1.76
C CYS A 130 -13.43 -1.66 -1.78
N PRO A 131 -13.52 -0.43 -1.22
CA PRO A 131 -12.39 0.52 -1.25
C PRO A 131 -11.21 0.11 -0.38
N PHE A 132 -11.45 -0.57 0.75
CA PHE A 132 -10.38 -1.14 1.57
C PHE A 132 -9.62 -2.24 0.81
N CYS A 133 -10.34 -3.03 0.01
CA CYS A 133 -9.77 -4.03 -0.87
C CYS A 133 -8.92 -3.35 -1.95
N ALA A 134 -9.43 -2.27 -2.55
CA ALA A 134 -8.71 -1.46 -3.53
C ALA A 134 -7.37 -0.92 -2.98
N ALA A 135 -7.35 -0.40 -1.75
CA ALA A 135 -6.12 0.02 -1.09
C ALA A 135 -5.15 -1.16 -0.87
N GLN A 136 -5.64 -2.30 -0.38
CA GLN A 136 -4.81 -3.45 -0.01
C GLN A 136 -4.16 -4.17 -1.20
N ARG A 137 -4.76 -4.14 -2.40
CA ARG A 137 -4.18 -4.83 -3.57
C ARG A 137 -2.80 -4.28 -3.95
N TRP A 138 -2.57 -2.98 -3.76
CA TRP A 138 -1.29 -2.35 -4.05
C TRP A 138 -0.10 -3.01 -3.32
N PRO A 139 -0.05 -3.07 -1.97
CA PRO A 139 1.04 -3.73 -1.26
C PRO A 139 1.12 -5.24 -1.52
N VAL A 140 -0.01 -5.91 -1.77
CA VAL A 140 -0.04 -7.34 -2.12
C VAL A 140 0.69 -7.59 -3.44
N VAL A 141 0.39 -6.81 -4.49
CA VAL A 141 1.05 -6.94 -5.79
C VAL A 141 2.54 -6.61 -5.69
N VAL A 142 2.90 -5.52 -5.00
CA VAL A 142 4.32 -5.13 -4.83
C VAL A 142 5.10 -6.23 -4.12
N ALA A 143 4.56 -6.82 -3.04
CA ALA A 143 5.24 -7.87 -2.31
C ALA A 143 5.38 -9.16 -3.14
N LEU A 144 4.29 -9.64 -3.75
CA LEU A 144 4.30 -10.89 -4.52
C LEU A 144 5.14 -10.80 -5.79
N SER A 145 5.24 -9.62 -6.42
CA SER A 145 6.10 -9.42 -7.60
C SER A 145 7.59 -9.62 -7.31
N ARG A 146 7.99 -9.70 -6.02
CA ARG A 146 9.35 -10.05 -5.61
C ARG A 146 9.60 -11.56 -5.64
N PHE A 147 8.55 -12.38 -5.57
CA PHE A 147 8.62 -13.84 -5.47
C PHE A 147 8.16 -14.55 -6.75
N GLY A 148 7.60 -13.80 -7.71
CA GLY A 148 7.00 -14.36 -8.91
C GLY A 148 6.49 -13.27 -9.85
N THR A 149 5.62 -13.67 -10.77
CA THR A 149 5.13 -12.80 -11.84
C THR A 149 3.63 -12.93 -11.98
N PHE A 150 2.95 -11.77 -12.03
CA PHE A 150 1.55 -11.68 -12.39
C PHE A 150 1.37 -11.61 -13.91
N SER A 151 0.26 -12.13 -14.40
CA SER A 151 -0.20 -11.95 -15.77
C SER A 151 -1.71 -11.69 -15.78
N GLY A 152 -2.17 -10.77 -16.63
CA GLY A 152 -3.59 -10.44 -16.74
C GLY A 152 -4.15 -9.55 -15.63
N LEU A 153 -3.32 -8.86 -14.84
CA LEU A 153 -3.82 -7.81 -13.94
C LEU A 153 -4.49 -6.71 -14.76
N THR A 154 -5.71 -6.33 -14.36
CA THR A 154 -6.48 -5.26 -15.02
C THR A 154 -6.57 -4.03 -14.11
N ILE A 155 -6.60 -2.84 -14.71
CA ILE A 155 -6.78 -1.58 -13.96
C ILE A 155 -8.27 -1.37 -13.70
N THR A 156 -8.61 -1.04 -12.46
CA THR A 156 -9.97 -0.75 -12.02
C THR A 156 -9.98 0.25 -10.86
N ALA A 157 -11.10 0.40 -10.19
CA ALA A 157 -11.23 1.15 -8.93
C ALA A 157 -12.36 0.53 -8.09
N SER A 158 -12.48 0.94 -6.83
CA SER A 158 -13.65 0.63 -6.00
C SER A 158 -14.95 1.20 -6.56
N ALA A 159 -16.09 0.76 -6.03
CA ALA A 159 -17.38 1.29 -6.44
C ALA A 159 -17.46 2.81 -6.26
N SER A 160 -18.26 3.47 -7.09
CA SER A 160 -18.39 4.93 -7.12
C SER A 160 -19.34 5.47 -6.03
N ASP A 161 -20.09 4.59 -5.37
CA ASP A 161 -21.14 4.87 -4.40
C ASP A 161 -20.80 4.35 -2.98
N ASP A 162 -19.53 4.02 -2.72
CA ASP A 162 -19.04 3.60 -1.40
C ASP A 162 -18.34 4.75 -0.65
N VAL A 163 -17.95 4.53 0.61
CA VAL A 163 -17.39 5.53 1.54
C VAL A 163 -16.10 6.20 1.05
N TYR A 164 -15.34 5.50 0.21
CA TYR A 164 -14.19 6.04 -0.53
C TYR A 164 -14.39 5.74 -2.01
N PRO A 165 -15.15 6.58 -2.71
CA PRO A 165 -15.61 6.28 -4.06
C PRO A 165 -14.44 6.28 -5.05
N ASN A 166 -14.50 5.38 -6.03
CA ASN A 166 -13.53 5.34 -7.12
C ASN A 166 -12.06 5.24 -6.67
N THR A 167 -11.77 4.55 -5.56
CA THR A 167 -10.39 4.30 -5.10
C THR A 167 -9.61 3.51 -6.16
N PRO A 168 -8.57 4.06 -6.80
CA PRO A 168 -7.87 3.41 -7.91
C PRO A 168 -7.14 2.15 -7.45
N THR A 169 -7.15 1.09 -8.28
CA THR A 169 -6.50 -0.19 -7.97
C THR A 169 -6.31 -1.08 -9.20
N VAL A 170 -5.84 -2.31 -8.97
CA VAL A 170 -5.87 -3.40 -9.95
C VAL A 170 -6.87 -4.47 -9.52
N SER A 171 -7.29 -5.37 -10.41
CA SER A 171 -8.12 -6.52 -10.05
C SER A 171 -7.32 -7.83 -10.12
N PHE A 172 -7.56 -8.74 -9.18
CA PHE A 172 -7.07 -10.11 -9.27
C PHE A 172 -7.98 -11.00 -10.12
N HIS A 173 -9.22 -10.59 -10.38
CA HIS A 173 -10.17 -11.33 -11.21
C HIS A 173 -9.57 -11.59 -12.60
N GLY A 174 -9.55 -12.86 -13.01
CA GLY A 174 -8.98 -13.28 -14.30
C GLY A 174 -7.45 -13.18 -14.41
N SER A 175 -6.75 -12.76 -13.35
CA SER A 175 -5.29 -12.74 -13.32
C SER A 175 -4.71 -14.11 -12.95
N THR A 176 -3.45 -14.34 -13.31
CA THR A 176 -2.67 -15.52 -12.92
C THR A 176 -1.38 -15.10 -12.25
N TYR A 177 -0.83 -15.98 -11.40
CA TYR A 177 0.44 -15.75 -10.72
C TYR A 177 1.33 -17.00 -10.81
N THR A 178 2.58 -16.81 -11.22
CA THR A 178 3.58 -17.87 -11.36
C THR A 178 4.78 -17.59 -10.46
N SER A 179 5.25 -18.62 -9.75
CA SER A 179 6.40 -18.56 -8.85
C SER A 179 6.96 -19.95 -8.59
N ASP A 180 8.27 -20.04 -8.37
CA ASP A 180 8.94 -21.30 -7.99
C ASP A 180 8.83 -21.62 -6.49
N VAL A 181 8.43 -20.65 -5.66
CA VAL A 181 8.57 -20.75 -4.19
C VAL A 181 7.25 -20.65 -3.43
N LEU A 182 6.20 -20.11 -4.04
CA LEU A 182 4.86 -20.04 -3.44
C LEU A 182 3.76 -20.14 -4.51
N THR A 183 2.51 -20.28 -4.07
CA THR A 183 1.32 -20.10 -4.90
C THR A 183 0.50 -18.93 -4.38
N PHE A 184 -0.23 -18.28 -5.29
CA PHE A 184 -1.15 -17.20 -4.95
C PHE A 184 -2.50 -17.44 -5.61
N GLN A 185 -3.56 -17.31 -4.84
CA GLN A 185 -4.95 -17.34 -5.31
C GLN A 185 -5.62 -16.03 -4.86
N GLY A 186 -5.94 -15.16 -5.81
CA GLY A 186 -6.68 -13.92 -5.56
C GLY A 186 -8.13 -14.08 -6.00
N VAL A 187 -9.06 -14.03 -5.04
CA VAL A 187 -10.49 -14.19 -5.26
C VAL A 187 -11.17 -12.82 -5.16
N GLU A 188 -11.81 -12.39 -6.25
CA GLU A 188 -12.66 -11.21 -6.29
C GLU A 188 -14.11 -11.64 -6.34
N THR A 189 -14.82 -11.56 -5.23
CA THR A 189 -16.17 -12.15 -5.11
C THR A 189 -17.25 -11.38 -5.89
N SER A 190 -17.04 -10.09 -6.14
CA SER A 190 -18.04 -9.23 -6.79
C SER A 190 -17.39 -8.05 -7.50
N SER A 191 -17.99 -7.64 -8.60
CA SER A 191 -17.59 -6.49 -9.40
C SER A 191 -17.87 -5.17 -8.66
N ARG A 192 -17.30 -4.10 -9.19
CA ARG A 192 -17.57 -2.74 -8.72
C ARG A 192 -18.89 -2.14 -9.20
N THR A 193 -19.61 -2.80 -10.10
CA THR A 193 -20.85 -2.30 -10.70
C THR A 193 -22.06 -3.11 -10.25
N ARG A 194 -23.17 -2.41 -10.00
CA ARG A 194 -24.43 -3.03 -9.64
C ARG A 194 -25.25 -3.39 -10.88
N LYS A 195 -25.89 -4.56 -10.85
CA LYS A 195 -26.94 -4.97 -11.79
C LYS A 195 -28.12 -5.48 -10.98
N GLY A 196 -29.29 -4.85 -11.12
CA GLY A 196 -30.47 -5.23 -10.34
C GLY A 196 -30.34 -4.98 -8.84
N GLY A 197 -29.64 -3.90 -8.43
CA GLY A 197 -29.50 -3.50 -7.03
C GLY A 197 -28.32 -4.12 -6.26
N SER A 198 -27.78 -5.23 -6.75
CA SER A 198 -26.62 -5.91 -6.16
C SER A 198 -25.39 -5.81 -7.05
N TYR A 199 -24.20 -5.86 -6.45
CA TYR A 199 -22.95 -6.00 -7.21
C TYR A 199 -22.95 -7.32 -7.99
N THR A 200 -22.51 -7.28 -9.25
CA THR A 200 -22.47 -8.47 -10.09
C THR A 200 -21.43 -9.46 -9.53
N PRO A 201 -21.77 -10.73 -9.27
CA PRO A 201 -20.80 -11.74 -8.84
C PRO A 201 -19.66 -11.93 -9.85
N LEU A 202 -18.45 -12.22 -9.36
CA LEU A 202 -17.27 -12.47 -10.20
C LEU A 202 -16.73 -13.89 -9.94
N ASP A 203 -15.90 -14.06 -8.92
CA ASP A 203 -15.34 -15.34 -8.51
C ASP A 203 -16.17 -15.99 -7.39
N GLN A 204 -16.11 -17.32 -7.30
CA GLN A 204 -16.66 -18.08 -6.18
C GLN A 204 -15.53 -18.73 -5.38
N LEU A 205 -15.60 -18.62 -4.06
CA LEU A 205 -14.71 -19.37 -3.17
C LEU A 205 -14.95 -20.87 -3.36
N THR A 206 -13.87 -21.64 -3.41
CA THR A 206 -13.98 -23.11 -3.26
C THR A 206 -14.43 -23.46 -1.83
N ALA A 207 -14.90 -24.69 -1.62
CA ALA A 207 -15.30 -25.15 -0.29
C ALA A 207 -14.15 -25.03 0.73
N GLN A 208 -12.92 -25.33 0.30
CA GLN A 208 -11.71 -25.22 1.12
C GLN A 208 -11.41 -23.76 1.46
N GLN A 209 -11.45 -22.86 0.47
CA GLN A 209 -11.24 -21.43 0.71
C GLN A 209 -12.31 -20.85 1.66
N ALA A 210 -13.57 -21.24 1.49
CA ALA A 210 -14.66 -20.81 2.36
C ALA A 210 -14.45 -21.30 3.82
N GLN A 211 -13.99 -22.54 4.03
CA GLN A 211 -13.65 -23.06 5.35
C GLN A 211 -12.47 -22.30 5.98
N LEU A 212 -11.44 -21.97 5.19
CA LEU A 212 -10.30 -21.17 5.66
C LEU A 212 -10.76 -19.78 6.10
N VAL A 213 -11.56 -19.09 5.27
CA VAL A 213 -12.10 -17.78 5.60
C VAL A 213 -12.98 -17.86 6.85
N GLN A 214 -13.88 -18.84 6.95
CA GLN A 214 -14.75 -18.99 8.11
C GLN A 214 -13.97 -19.21 9.41
N LYS A 215 -12.87 -19.97 9.34
CA LYS A 215 -12.02 -20.27 10.49
C LYS A 215 -11.14 -19.08 10.89
N PHE A 216 -10.46 -18.49 9.93
CA PHE A 216 -9.37 -17.55 10.19
C PHE A 216 -9.75 -16.07 10.07
N ASN A 217 -10.83 -15.74 9.36
CA ASN A 217 -11.41 -14.40 9.37
C ASN A 217 -12.37 -14.21 10.56
N ALA A 218 -11.96 -14.70 11.73
CA ALA A 218 -12.68 -14.58 13.00
C ALA A 218 -11.70 -14.53 14.19
N PRO A 219 -12.12 -14.11 15.39
CA PRO A 219 -11.32 -14.25 16.60
C PRO A 219 -10.96 -15.73 16.87
N PRO A 220 -9.78 -16.03 17.43
CA PRO A 220 -8.76 -15.09 17.92
C PRO A 220 -7.77 -14.60 16.84
N TYR A 221 -7.96 -14.98 15.57
CA TYR A 221 -6.99 -14.75 14.50
C TYR A 221 -7.05 -13.31 13.97
N VAL A 222 -8.25 -12.77 13.75
CA VAL A 222 -8.47 -11.34 13.48
C VAL A 222 -9.24 -10.67 14.61
N ASP A 223 -9.13 -9.35 14.71
CA ASP A 223 -9.89 -8.59 15.71
C ASP A 223 -11.40 -8.77 15.49
N ALA A 224 -12.17 -8.81 16.58
CA ALA A 224 -13.62 -9.01 16.51
C ALA A 224 -14.36 -7.98 15.65
N LYS A 225 -13.81 -6.76 15.54
CA LYS A 225 -14.36 -5.69 14.68
C LYS A 225 -14.11 -5.91 13.18
N SER A 226 -13.11 -6.73 12.84
CA SER A 226 -12.73 -7.07 11.47
C SER A 226 -13.15 -8.48 11.06
N ALA A 227 -13.77 -9.24 11.96
CA ALA A 227 -14.25 -10.59 11.69
C ALA A 227 -15.23 -10.60 10.50
N GLY A 228 -14.99 -11.48 9.53
CA GLY A 228 -15.78 -11.60 8.31
C GLY A 228 -15.62 -10.45 7.32
N SER A 229 -14.77 -9.45 7.60
CA SER A 229 -14.56 -8.32 6.71
C SER A 229 -13.65 -8.67 5.53
N ILE A 230 -13.74 -7.87 4.46
CA ILE A 230 -12.82 -7.91 3.33
C ILE A 230 -12.04 -6.59 3.26
N PRO A 231 -10.78 -6.59 2.80
CA PRO A 231 -10.03 -7.76 2.29
C PRO A 231 -9.58 -8.69 3.43
N PHE A 232 -9.49 -9.98 3.13
CA PHE A 232 -8.88 -10.99 4.01
C PHE A 232 -7.74 -11.69 3.28
N ILE A 233 -6.63 -11.92 3.99
CA ILE A 233 -5.46 -12.62 3.45
C ILE A 233 -5.05 -13.71 4.43
N ASP A 234 -4.92 -14.94 3.92
CA ASP A 234 -4.25 -16.04 4.60
C ASP A 234 -2.87 -16.27 3.96
N PHE A 235 -1.84 -16.31 4.80
CA PHE A 235 -0.47 -16.60 4.42
C PHE A 235 -0.11 -18.03 4.84
N ALA A 236 -0.57 -18.99 4.06
CA ALA A 236 -0.31 -20.41 4.22
C ALA A 236 -0.72 -20.98 5.60
N ASN A 237 -1.81 -20.49 6.20
CA ASN A 237 -2.21 -20.71 7.60
C ASN A 237 -1.19 -20.30 8.67
N GLN A 238 -0.08 -19.64 8.29
CA GLN A 238 1.00 -19.25 9.21
C GLN A 238 0.88 -17.80 9.69
N ALA A 239 0.14 -16.97 8.96
CA ALA A 239 -0.25 -15.62 9.36
C ALA A 239 -1.52 -15.21 8.62
N VAL A 240 -2.25 -14.22 9.15
CA VAL A 240 -3.42 -13.64 8.48
C VAL A 240 -3.43 -12.12 8.56
N ALA A 241 -4.13 -11.48 7.62
CA ALA A 241 -4.47 -10.06 7.69
C ALA A 241 -5.96 -9.87 7.37
N GLY A 242 -6.67 -9.08 8.17
CA GLY A 242 -8.08 -8.76 7.96
C GLY A 242 -8.30 -7.24 7.94
N GLY A 243 -8.77 -6.72 6.82
CA GLY A 243 -8.89 -5.28 6.55
C GLY A 243 -7.71 -4.71 5.76
N ALA A 244 -7.85 -3.45 5.33
CA ALA A 244 -6.76 -2.75 4.65
C ALA A 244 -5.66 -2.33 5.63
N SER A 245 -4.42 -2.34 5.15
CA SER A 245 -3.23 -1.93 5.90
C SER A 245 -3.03 -0.41 5.95
N PHE A 246 -3.73 0.35 5.11
CA PHE A 246 -3.79 1.80 5.13
C PHE A 246 -5.15 2.32 4.64
N SER A 247 -5.47 3.59 4.94
CA SER A 247 -6.75 4.18 4.57
C SER A 247 -6.86 4.45 3.06
N PRO A 248 -7.96 4.06 2.39
CA PRO A 248 -8.22 4.38 0.98
C PRO A 248 -8.25 5.89 0.70
N GLN A 249 -8.51 6.71 1.72
CA GLN A 249 -8.48 8.18 1.63
C GLN A 249 -7.15 8.71 1.09
N LEU A 250 -6.04 8.00 1.33
CA LEU A 250 -4.73 8.37 0.82
C LEU A 250 -4.67 8.40 -0.72
N LEU A 251 -5.55 7.65 -1.39
CA LEU A 251 -5.63 7.55 -2.85
C LEU A 251 -6.80 8.34 -3.45
N ALA A 252 -7.48 9.16 -2.64
CA ALA A 252 -8.67 9.89 -3.07
C ALA A 252 -8.38 10.82 -4.26
N GLY A 253 -9.18 10.68 -5.32
CA GLY A 253 -9.05 11.50 -6.53
C GLY A 253 -7.85 11.20 -7.42
N MET A 254 -7.08 10.14 -7.11
CA MET A 254 -5.93 9.74 -7.92
C MET A 254 -6.32 8.79 -9.06
N THR A 255 -5.50 8.76 -10.11
CA THR A 255 -5.49 7.69 -11.11
C THR A 255 -4.51 6.58 -10.72
N ALA A 256 -4.69 5.38 -11.27
CA ALA A 256 -3.74 4.28 -11.06
C ALA A 256 -2.30 4.65 -11.52
N GLU A 257 -2.19 5.42 -12.61
CA GLU A 257 -0.90 5.94 -13.10
C GLU A 257 -0.24 6.89 -12.11
N GLN A 258 -1.00 7.79 -11.47
CA GLN A 258 -0.45 8.68 -10.45
C GLN A 258 0.02 7.90 -9.21
N VAL A 259 -0.71 6.84 -8.83
CA VAL A 259 -0.30 5.95 -7.74
C VAL A 259 1.00 5.22 -8.08
N THR A 260 1.12 4.62 -9.27
CA THR A 260 2.34 3.91 -9.66
C THR A 260 3.52 4.84 -9.86
N ALA A 261 3.31 6.03 -10.42
CA ALA A 261 4.36 7.04 -10.54
C ALA A 261 4.92 7.46 -9.17
N ALA A 262 4.06 7.56 -8.15
CA ALA A 262 4.50 7.89 -6.79
C ALA A 262 5.49 6.86 -6.21
N LEU A 263 5.35 5.57 -6.57
CA LEU A 263 6.18 4.46 -6.07
C LEU A 263 7.67 4.58 -6.41
N ALA A 264 8.06 5.52 -7.29
CA ALA A 264 9.46 5.82 -7.56
C ALA A 264 10.11 6.70 -6.47
N ASP A 265 9.34 7.46 -5.68
CA ASP A 265 9.85 8.32 -4.62
C ASP A 265 9.64 7.67 -3.24
N PRO A 266 10.72 7.24 -2.55
CA PRO A 266 10.63 6.65 -1.21
C PRO A 266 10.11 7.62 -0.14
N ASN A 267 10.09 8.93 -0.40
CA ASN A 267 9.60 9.93 0.56
C ASN A 267 8.12 10.26 0.41
N SER A 268 7.49 9.84 -0.69
CA SER A 268 6.05 10.00 -0.90
C SER A 268 5.27 9.24 0.18
N GLU A 269 4.21 9.85 0.72
CA GLU A 269 3.34 9.19 1.70
C GLU A 269 2.65 7.96 1.10
N ILE A 270 2.35 7.99 -0.21
CA ILE A 270 1.80 6.85 -0.95
C ILE A 270 2.81 5.70 -0.97
N THR A 271 4.08 5.99 -1.27
CA THR A 271 5.14 4.98 -1.28
C THR A 271 5.40 4.44 0.11
N LYS A 272 5.44 5.28 1.15
CA LYS A 272 5.60 4.81 2.53
C LYS A 272 4.48 3.87 2.96
N ALA A 273 3.23 4.16 2.58
CA ALA A 273 2.10 3.30 2.87
C ALA A 273 2.15 1.99 2.06
N ILE A 274 2.30 2.06 0.74
CA ILE A 274 2.28 0.87 -0.13
C ILE A 274 3.55 0.02 0.08
N ALA A 275 4.74 0.59 -0.05
CA ALA A 275 6.00 -0.14 0.07
C ALA A 275 6.26 -0.62 1.51
N GLY A 276 5.88 0.17 2.53
CA GLY A 276 6.00 -0.24 3.93
C GLY A 276 5.14 -1.47 4.25
N ASN A 277 3.89 -1.51 3.77
CA ASN A 277 3.05 -2.69 3.93
C ASN A 277 3.48 -3.85 3.04
N ALA A 278 4.00 -3.59 1.84
CA ALA A 278 4.60 -4.62 1.00
C ALA A 278 5.81 -5.28 1.69
N ASN A 279 6.58 -4.52 2.48
CA ASN A 279 7.69 -5.06 3.28
C ASN A 279 7.18 -5.94 4.45
N ALA A 280 6.08 -5.57 5.10
CA ALA A 280 5.44 -6.42 6.10
C ALA A 280 4.97 -7.76 5.49
N ILE A 281 4.33 -7.71 4.31
CA ILE A 281 3.95 -8.93 3.57
C ILE A 281 5.21 -9.72 3.18
N THR A 282 6.24 -9.05 2.64
CA THR A 282 7.51 -9.70 2.25
C THR A 282 8.13 -10.46 3.42
N ALA A 283 8.14 -9.90 4.63
CA ALA A 283 8.69 -10.57 5.81
C ALA A 283 7.96 -11.89 6.11
N VAL A 284 6.62 -11.90 6.02
CA VAL A 284 5.81 -13.12 6.15
C VAL A 284 6.10 -14.10 5.02
N LEU A 285 6.15 -13.63 3.77
CA LEU A 285 6.46 -14.47 2.62
C LEU A 285 7.84 -15.14 2.75
N CYS A 286 8.84 -14.41 3.22
CA CYS A 286 10.17 -14.95 3.48
C CYS A 286 10.17 -16.01 4.58
N LYS A 287 9.31 -15.89 5.60
CA LYS A 287 9.16 -16.92 6.63
C LYS A 287 8.54 -18.21 6.06
N ILE A 288 7.42 -18.10 5.35
CA ILE A 288 6.69 -19.29 4.85
C ILE A 288 7.43 -20.00 3.70
N THR A 289 8.30 -19.30 2.97
CA THR A 289 9.13 -19.86 1.90
C THR A 289 10.49 -20.40 2.37
N GLY A 290 10.78 -20.32 3.68
CA GLY A 290 12.06 -20.74 4.22
C GLY A 290 13.24 -19.87 3.76
N GLY A 291 13.01 -18.57 3.58
CA GLY A 291 14.01 -17.58 3.19
C GLY A 291 14.28 -17.51 1.69
N LYS A 292 13.34 -17.94 0.83
CA LYS A 292 13.51 -17.97 -0.62
C LYS A 292 12.57 -16.99 -1.34
N PRO A 293 13.04 -16.26 -2.37
CA PRO A 293 14.40 -16.30 -2.89
C PRO A 293 15.36 -15.46 -2.03
N ALA A 294 16.61 -15.91 -1.90
CA ALA A 294 17.56 -15.32 -0.95
C ALA A 294 17.83 -13.84 -1.23
N ASN A 295 17.93 -13.44 -2.50
CA ASN A 295 18.11 -12.04 -2.92
C ASN A 295 16.97 -11.10 -2.50
N VAL A 296 15.81 -11.64 -2.11
CA VAL A 296 14.69 -10.89 -1.53
C VAL A 296 14.71 -11.00 -0.01
N CYS A 297 14.92 -12.21 0.52
CA CYS A 297 14.74 -12.49 1.94
C CYS A 297 15.90 -12.08 2.84
N THR A 298 17.04 -11.68 2.26
CA THR A 298 18.17 -11.12 3.01
C THR A 298 18.27 -9.60 2.89
N THR A 299 17.31 -8.91 2.26
CA THR A 299 17.38 -7.44 2.12
C THR A 299 16.88 -6.71 3.37
N PRO A 300 17.30 -5.45 3.59
CA PRO A 300 16.79 -4.61 4.66
C PRO A 300 15.25 -4.56 4.71
N ALA A 301 14.60 -4.44 3.56
CA ALA A 301 13.14 -4.48 3.43
C ALA A 301 12.50 -5.74 4.03
N ALA A 302 13.06 -6.93 3.79
CA ALA A 302 12.52 -8.18 4.32
C ALA A 302 12.70 -8.31 5.84
N THR A 303 13.77 -7.73 6.38
CA THR A 303 14.05 -7.74 7.82
C THR A 303 13.36 -6.62 8.60
N ALA A 304 12.77 -5.63 7.93
CA ALA A 304 12.20 -4.44 8.56
C ALA A 304 11.09 -4.75 9.60
N PHE A 305 10.36 -5.85 9.40
CA PHE A 305 9.29 -6.32 10.27
C PHE A 305 9.65 -7.58 11.07
N GLN A 306 10.94 -7.96 11.14
CA GLN A 306 11.36 -9.12 11.92
C GLN A 306 10.92 -8.99 13.39
N GLY A 307 10.21 -10.01 13.88
CA GLY A 307 9.65 -10.03 15.24
C GLY A 307 8.37 -9.20 15.42
N LYS A 308 7.84 -8.57 14.36
CA LYS A 308 6.57 -7.83 14.37
C LYS A 308 5.44 -8.55 13.63
N VAL A 309 5.79 -9.46 12.71
CA VAL A 309 4.88 -10.27 11.87
C VAL A 309 5.35 -11.72 11.80
#